data_AF-A0AAV3Q7L2-F1
#
_entry.id   AF-A0AAV3Q7L2-F1
#
_cell.length_a   1.000
_cell.length_b   1.000
_cell.length_c   1.000
_cell.angle_alpha   90.00
_cell.angle_beta   90.00
_cell.angle_gamma   90.00
#
_symmetry.space_group_name_H-M   'P 1'
#
loop_
_entity.id
_entity.type
_entity.pdbx_description
1 polymer ?
#
loop_
_entity_poly.entity_id
_entity_poly.type
_entity_poly.pdbx_seq_one_letter_code
_entity_poly.pdbx_strand_id
1 'polypeptide(L)'
;MYNYVHIDEKWFYMTKKKETYYLLSTEDDPLRTCQSKNFIGKVMFLVAMARNRFDSDGNETFSGKIGVFHFVTQQMAQRRSRNGEAGTLEMKPITSVTREIVKQFLIEKVIHVIKENWPRSTNEEVIFIQQDNARIHVNSNDADFQLAASQSGLDSRLVCQPPNSPDLNILDLGFLNAIQSLQHKESPSYDWKERNLPTQISCDPQIISIVMELLG
;
A
#
# COMPACT_ATOMS: atom_id res chain seq x y z
N MET A 1 24.07 -3.12 -2.64
CA MET A 1 22.87 -2.61 -3.32
C MET A 1 22.13 -1.71 -2.32
N TYR A 2 22.61 -0.47 -2.15
CA TYR A 2 22.01 0.53 -1.24
C TYR A 2 21.26 1.63 -2.00
N ASN A 3 21.39 1.61 -3.33
CA ASN A 3 20.86 2.59 -4.26
C ASN A 3 19.60 2.13 -4.99
N TYR A 4 18.92 1.11 -4.48
CA TYR A 4 17.68 0.61 -5.04
C TYR A 4 16.50 0.95 -4.13
N VAL A 5 15.44 1.43 -4.75
CA VAL A 5 14.09 1.56 -4.18
C VAL A 5 13.22 0.55 -4.92
N HIS A 6 12.67 -0.42 -4.21
CA HIS A 6 11.70 -1.34 -4.75
C HIS A 6 10.31 -0.73 -4.61
N ILE A 7 9.53 -0.79 -5.68
CA ILE A 7 8.13 -0.38 -5.70
C ILE A 7 7.25 -1.53 -6.18
N ASP A 8 6.07 -1.63 -5.61
CA ASP A 8 5.07 -2.63 -5.99
C ASP A 8 3.67 -2.18 -5.55
N GLU A 9 2.64 -2.64 -6.26
CA GLU A 9 1.25 -2.41 -5.90
C GLU A 9 0.56 -3.66 -5.39
N LYS A 10 -0.16 -3.54 -4.26
CA LYS A 10 -0.92 -4.67 -3.70
C LYS A 10 -2.33 -4.29 -3.31
N TRP A 11 -3.25 -5.19 -3.61
CA TRP A 11 -4.63 -5.15 -3.12
C TRP A 11 -4.72 -5.72 -1.70
N PHE A 12 -5.20 -4.89 -0.78
CA PHE A 12 -5.60 -5.31 0.56
C PHE A 12 -7.12 -5.44 0.60
N TYR A 13 -7.60 -6.58 1.09
CA TYR A 13 -9.02 -6.91 1.17
C TYR A 13 -9.46 -6.83 2.62
N MET A 14 -10.67 -6.33 2.88
CA MET A 14 -11.20 -6.23 4.25
C MET A 14 -11.18 -7.57 4.99
N THR A 15 -11.40 -8.67 4.29
CA THR A 15 -11.40 -10.02 4.87
C THR A 15 -11.12 -11.05 3.78
N LYS A 16 -10.62 -12.23 4.16
CA LYS A 16 -10.41 -13.32 3.22
C LYS A 16 -11.74 -13.81 2.63
N LYS A 17 -11.72 -14.36 1.42
CA LYS A 17 -12.92 -14.94 0.79
C LYS A 17 -13.48 -16.12 1.58
N LYS A 18 -12.60 -16.96 2.13
CA LYS A 18 -12.93 -18.11 2.97
C LYS A 18 -11.87 -18.22 4.07
N GLU A 19 -12.30 -18.45 5.30
CA GLU A 19 -11.45 -18.83 6.42
C GLU A 19 -12.00 -20.13 7.03
N THR A 20 -11.13 -20.89 7.68
CA THR A 20 -11.48 -22.15 8.36
C THR A 20 -10.92 -22.06 9.76
N TYR A 21 -11.79 -22.31 10.75
CA TYR A 21 -11.44 -22.25 12.16
C TYR A 21 -11.65 -23.62 12.78
N TYR A 22 -10.77 -23.97 13.71
CA TYR A 22 -11.01 -25.06 14.65
C TYR A 22 -11.58 -24.43 15.91
N LEU A 23 -12.79 -24.83 16.29
CA LEU A 23 -13.49 -24.31 17.46
C LEU A 23 -13.60 -25.42 18.50
N LEU A 24 -13.47 -25.05 19.76
CA LEU A 24 -13.86 -25.91 20.87
C LEU A 24 -15.40 -26.01 20.92
N SER A 25 -15.92 -27.08 21.51
CA SER A 25 -17.38 -27.28 21.62
C SER A 25 -18.11 -26.20 22.42
N THR A 26 -17.37 -25.37 23.15
CA THR A 26 -17.88 -24.25 23.97
C THR A 26 -17.67 -22.88 23.33
N GLU A 27 -17.00 -22.83 22.19
CA GLU A 27 -16.77 -21.58 21.46
C GLU A 27 -17.91 -21.33 20.48
N ASP A 28 -18.37 -20.08 20.43
CA ASP A 28 -19.38 -19.65 19.47
C ASP A 28 -18.79 -19.56 18.06
N ASP A 29 -19.62 -19.81 17.06
CA ASP A 29 -19.23 -19.68 15.66
C ASP A 29 -18.80 -18.23 15.34
N PRO A 30 -17.70 -18.03 14.60
CA PRO A 30 -17.27 -16.71 14.19
C PRO A 30 -18.30 -16.08 13.24
N LEU A 31 -18.95 -14.99 13.68
CA LEU A 31 -19.83 -14.15 12.87
C LEU A 31 -19.09 -13.24 11.87
N ARG A 32 -19.16 -13.59 10.59
CA ARG A 32 -18.69 -12.73 9.51
C ARG A 32 -19.81 -11.85 8.93
N THR A 33 -19.68 -10.53 9.10
CA THR A 33 -20.61 -9.54 8.50
C THR A 33 -20.13 -9.12 7.10
N CYS A 34 -20.41 -9.92 6.07
CA CYS A 34 -20.18 -9.56 4.66
C CYS A 34 -21.40 -9.93 3.83
N GLN A 35 -21.92 -9.00 3.01
CA GLN A 35 -23.11 -9.25 2.17
C GLN A 35 -22.86 -10.34 1.11
N SER A 36 -21.69 -10.33 0.47
CA SER A 36 -21.29 -11.38 -0.48
C SER A 36 -19.77 -11.47 -0.65
N LYS A 37 -19.27 -12.64 -1.08
CA LYS A 37 -17.84 -12.86 -1.37
C LYS A 37 -17.32 -12.00 -2.54
N ASN A 38 -18.23 -11.51 -3.39
CA ASN A 38 -17.90 -10.70 -4.56
C ASN A 38 -17.83 -9.20 -4.25
N PHE A 39 -18.39 -8.78 -3.11
CA PHE A 39 -18.44 -7.38 -2.68
C PHE A 39 -17.59 -7.15 -1.42
N ILE A 40 -16.46 -7.83 -1.33
CA ILE A 40 -15.49 -7.56 -0.25
C ILE A 40 -14.76 -6.26 -0.62
N GLY A 41 -14.86 -5.27 0.27
CA GLY A 41 -14.13 -4.00 0.15
C GLY A 41 -12.63 -4.25 0.00
N LYS A 42 -12.00 -3.51 -0.90
CA LYS A 42 -10.57 -3.63 -1.19
C LYS A 42 -9.97 -2.29 -1.58
N VAL A 43 -8.74 -2.07 -1.17
CA VAL A 43 -7.97 -0.86 -1.47
C VAL A 43 -6.62 -1.31 -2.03
N MET A 44 -6.17 -0.68 -3.12
CA MET A 44 -4.82 -0.90 -3.65
C MET A 44 -3.87 0.12 -3.02
N PHE A 45 -2.68 -0.34 -2.68
CA PHE A 45 -1.60 0.50 -2.17
C PHE A 45 -0.37 0.34 -3.07
N LEU A 46 0.29 1.45 -3.37
CA LEU A 46 1.66 1.50 -3.88
C LEU A 46 2.60 1.59 -2.68
N VAL A 47 3.54 0.67 -2.57
CA VAL A 47 4.53 0.66 -1.50
C VAL A 47 5.91 0.86 -2.10
N ALA A 48 6.70 1.74 -1.48
CA ALA A 48 8.07 2.03 -1.86
C ALA A 48 8.99 1.78 -0.66
N MET A 49 9.98 0.90 -0.84
CA MET A 49 10.94 0.53 0.19
C MET A 49 12.35 0.44 -0.39
N ALA A 50 13.32 0.95 0.35
CA ALA A 50 14.73 0.81 0.11
C ALA A 50 15.37 -0.04 1.22
N ARG A 51 16.65 -0.37 1.04
CA ARG A 51 17.41 -1.07 2.07
C ARG A 51 17.73 -0.13 3.22
N ASN A 52 17.49 -0.60 4.45
CA ASN A 52 17.90 0.10 5.66
C ASN A 52 19.42 0.25 5.75
N ARG A 53 19.89 1.32 6.40
CA ARG A 53 21.30 1.64 6.60
C ARG A 53 21.56 1.90 8.07
N PHE A 54 22.70 1.44 8.54
CA PHE A 54 23.16 1.57 9.92
C PHE A 54 24.53 2.22 9.94
N ASP A 55 24.84 2.98 10.99
CA ASP A 55 26.20 3.46 11.25
C ASP A 55 27.10 2.34 11.80
N SER A 56 28.36 2.66 12.10
CA SER A 56 29.32 1.71 12.67
C SER A 56 28.95 1.22 14.07
N ASP A 57 28.13 1.98 14.79
CA ASP A 57 27.71 1.70 16.16
C ASP A 57 26.39 0.89 16.19
N GLY A 58 25.82 0.62 15.01
CA GLY A 58 24.58 -0.14 14.84
C GLY A 58 23.30 0.69 14.96
N ASN A 59 23.39 2.02 15.00
CA ASN A 59 22.22 2.89 15.00
C ASN A 59 21.65 3.01 13.58
N GLU A 60 20.32 2.99 13.47
CA GLU A 60 19.64 3.17 12.19
C GLU A 60 19.82 4.61 11.69
N THR A 61 20.49 4.77 10.55
CA THR A 61 20.68 6.07 9.88
C THR A 61 19.66 6.29 8.77
N PHE A 62 19.10 5.21 8.23
CA PHE A 62 18.04 5.25 7.23
C PHE A 62 17.20 3.99 7.35
N SER A 63 15.90 4.15 7.63
CA SER A 63 14.98 3.01 7.80
C SER A 63 14.69 2.27 6.49
N GLY A 64 14.95 2.91 5.34
CA GLY A 64 14.55 2.38 4.04
C GLY A 64 13.05 2.54 3.74
N LYS A 65 12.23 2.98 4.69
CA LYS A 65 10.81 3.24 4.45
C LYS A 65 10.67 4.52 3.60
N ILE A 66 10.32 4.39 2.32
CA ILE A 66 10.04 5.55 1.46
C ILE A 66 8.58 5.95 1.62
N GLY A 67 7.65 4.99 1.52
CA GLY A 67 6.25 5.31 1.80
C GLY A 67 5.27 4.28 1.32
N VAL A 68 4.02 4.51 1.74
CA VAL A 68 2.87 3.70 1.43
C VAL A 68 1.78 4.65 0.97
N PHE A 69 1.23 4.41 -0.22
CA PHE A 69 0.32 5.33 -0.87
C PHE A 69 -0.93 4.59 -1.32
N HIS A 70 -2.08 4.92 -0.75
CA HIS A 70 -3.36 4.31 -1.13
C HIS A 70 -3.98 4.96 -2.38
N PHE A 71 -4.53 4.16 -3.28
CA PHE A 71 -5.27 4.64 -4.46
C PHE A 71 -6.74 4.89 -4.10
N VAL A 72 -7.04 6.13 -3.70
CA VAL A 72 -8.37 6.56 -3.27
C VAL A 72 -8.71 7.93 -3.85
N THR A 73 -10.00 8.20 -3.99
CA THR A 73 -10.54 9.48 -4.43
C THR A 73 -11.57 10.00 -3.44
N GLN A 74 -11.61 11.31 -3.23
CA GLN A 74 -12.67 11.95 -2.44
C GLN A 74 -13.88 12.17 -3.34
N GLN A 75 -15.02 11.60 -2.95
CA GLN A 75 -16.29 11.80 -3.63
C GLN A 75 -17.35 12.25 -2.64
N MET A 76 -18.22 13.16 -3.08
CA MET A 76 -19.40 13.53 -2.31
C MET A 76 -20.38 12.36 -2.28
N ALA A 77 -20.88 12.02 -1.09
CA ALA A 77 -21.94 11.04 -0.91
C ALA A 77 -23.20 11.50 -1.66
N GLN A 78 -23.54 10.81 -2.76
CA GLN A 78 -24.67 11.20 -3.61
C GLN A 78 -26.04 10.83 -3.01
N ARG A 79 -26.06 9.89 -2.07
CA ARG A 79 -27.29 9.39 -1.43
C ARG A 79 -27.08 9.36 0.06
N ARG A 80 -28.13 9.68 0.80
CA ARG A 80 -28.18 9.41 2.24
C ARG A 80 -28.09 7.90 2.43
N SER A 81 -27.07 7.46 3.15
CA SER A 81 -26.91 6.07 3.54
C SER A 81 -27.03 5.96 5.05
N ARG A 82 -27.02 4.72 5.57
CA ARG A 82 -26.95 4.50 7.01
C ARG A 82 -25.63 5.02 7.62
N ASN A 83 -24.60 5.20 6.80
CA ASN A 83 -23.24 5.51 7.22
C ASN A 83 -22.82 6.96 6.96
N GLY A 84 -23.68 7.78 6.34
CA GLY A 84 -23.34 9.15 5.98
C GLY A 84 -24.51 9.94 5.42
N GLU A 85 -24.52 11.23 5.71
CA GLU A 85 -25.45 12.17 5.09
C GLU A 85 -25.08 12.40 3.62
N ALA A 86 -26.08 12.71 2.80
CA ALA A 86 -25.81 13.15 1.44
C ALA A 86 -24.99 14.45 1.49
N GLY A 87 -23.90 14.51 0.73
CA GLY A 87 -22.99 15.64 0.71
C GLY A 87 -21.79 15.55 1.66
N THR A 88 -21.64 14.47 2.45
CA THR A 88 -20.38 14.22 3.16
C THR A 88 -19.29 13.77 2.18
N LEU A 89 -18.05 14.26 2.35
CA LEU A 89 -16.90 13.78 1.60
C LEU A 89 -16.52 12.37 2.06
N GLU A 90 -16.63 11.41 1.17
CA GLU A 90 -16.26 10.01 1.41
C GLU A 90 -15.03 9.64 0.57
N MET A 91 -14.09 8.93 1.20
CA MET A 91 -12.95 8.33 0.51
C MET A 91 -13.40 7.02 -0.13
N LYS A 92 -13.23 6.91 -1.45
CA LYS A 92 -13.54 5.68 -2.19
C LYS A 92 -12.32 5.11 -2.87
N PRO A 93 -12.13 3.77 -2.84
CA PRO A 93 -11.03 3.12 -3.53
C PRO A 93 -11.18 3.29 -5.04
N ILE A 94 -10.06 3.57 -5.69
CA ILE A 94 -9.98 3.54 -7.14
C ILE A 94 -9.91 2.08 -7.55
N THR A 95 -11.00 1.55 -8.12
CA THR A 95 -11.10 0.13 -8.48
C THR A 95 -10.32 -0.22 -9.75
N SER A 96 -10.05 0.76 -10.61
CA SER A 96 -9.31 0.62 -11.86
C SER A 96 -8.12 1.58 -11.86
N VAL A 97 -6.96 1.10 -11.43
CA VAL A 97 -5.72 1.88 -11.43
C VAL A 97 -5.12 1.85 -12.84
N THR A 98 -4.89 3.03 -13.43
CA THR A 98 -4.29 3.21 -14.75
C THR A 98 -2.81 3.57 -14.63
N ARG A 99 -2.07 3.47 -15.74
CA ARG A 99 -0.66 3.87 -15.78
C ARG A 99 -0.46 5.33 -15.41
N GLU A 100 -1.37 6.20 -15.82
CA GLU A 100 -1.32 7.63 -15.53
C GLU A 100 -1.46 7.91 -14.04
N ILE A 101 -2.32 7.15 -13.34
CA ILE A 101 -2.48 7.25 -11.89
C ILE A 101 -1.20 6.76 -11.17
N VAL A 102 -0.63 5.63 -11.60
CA VAL A 102 0.66 5.15 -11.06
C VAL A 102 1.76 6.19 -11.29
N LYS A 103 1.87 6.72 -12.51
CA LYS A 103 2.84 7.77 -12.88
C LYS A 103 2.72 8.99 -11.99
N GLN A 104 1.50 9.47 -11.77
CA GLN A 104 1.25 10.61 -10.89
C GLN A 104 1.74 10.34 -9.48
N PHE A 105 1.46 9.16 -8.93
CA PHE A 105 1.94 8.78 -7.59
C PHE A 105 3.47 8.67 -7.52
N LEU A 106 4.12 8.15 -8.56
CA LEU A 106 5.58 8.10 -8.63
C LEU A 106 6.19 9.51 -8.61
N ILE A 107 5.65 10.43 -9.41
CA ILE A 107 6.17 11.79 -9.56
C ILE A 107 5.88 12.63 -8.31
N GLU A 108 4.62 12.70 -7.90
CA GLU A 108 4.17 13.62 -6.86
C GLU A 108 4.50 13.12 -5.45
N LYS A 109 4.62 11.79 -5.26
CA LYS A 109 4.81 11.20 -3.95
C LYS A 109 6.15 10.50 -3.82
N VAL A 110 6.43 9.50 -4.65
CA VAL A 110 7.65 8.67 -4.46
C VAL A 110 8.92 9.49 -4.67
N ILE A 111 9.06 10.21 -5.79
CA ILE A 111 10.23 11.07 -6.04
C ILE A 111 10.35 12.15 -4.97
N HIS A 112 9.23 12.74 -4.56
CA HIS A 112 9.22 13.77 -3.54
C HIS A 112 9.77 13.26 -2.20
N VAL A 113 9.30 12.10 -1.73
CA VAL A 113 9.77 11.54 -0.46
C VAL A 113 11.22 11.04 -0.55
N ILE A 114 11.63 10.47 -1.71
CA ILE A 114 13.04 10.13 -1.95
C ILE A 114 13.89 11.40 -1.82
N LYS A 115 13.49 12.52 -2.46
CA LYS A 115 14.24 13.78 -2.36
C LYS A 115 14.45 14.25 -0.92
N GLU A 116 13.44 14.10 -0.08
CA GLU A 116 13.47 14.57 1.31
C GLU A 116 14.26 13.65 2.23
N ASN A 117 14.08 12.33 2.09
CA ASN A 117 14.56 11.36 3.06
C ASN A 117 15.80 10.57 2.61
N TRP A 118 16.23 10.70 1.34
CA TRP A 118 17.33 9.89 0.84
C TRP A 118 18.66 10.27 1.50
N PRO A 119 19.39 9.30 2.07
CA PRO A 119 20.66 9.56 2.73
C PRO A 119 21.71 10.00 1.70
N ARG A 120 22.21 11.23 1.85
CA ARG A 120 23.27 11.80 1.02
C ARG A 120 24.63 11.26 1.44
N SER A 121 24.88 9.98 1.16
CA SER A 121 26.16 9.34 1.51
C SER A 121 27.28 9.64 0.53
N THR A 122 26.96 9.97 -0.73
CA THR A 122 27.92 10.41 -1.76
C THR A 122 27.14 11.15 -2.85
N ASN A 123 27.62 12.31 -3.32
CA ASN A 123 26.90 13.22 -4.23
C ASN A 123 26.65 12.68 -5.66
N GLU A 124 26.87 11.40 -5.95
CA GLU A 124 26.92 10.87 -7.33
C GLU A 124 26.27 9.49 -7.51
N GLU A 125 25.56 8.96 -6.51
CA GLU A 125 24.97 7.62 -6.65
C GLU A 125 23.60 7.68 -7.34
N VAL A 126 23.49 7.01 -8.49
CA VAL A 126 22.23 6.83 -9.22
C VAL A 126 21.27 5.99 -8.39
N ILE A 127 20.05 6.49 -8.17
CA ILE A 127 18.96 5.81 -7.46
C ILE A 127 18.13 5.04 -8.48
N PHE A 128 18.09 3.73 -8.37
CA PHE A 128 17.27 2.87 -9.21
C PHE A 128 15.94 2.59 -8.53
N ILE A 129 14.84 3.02 -9.15
CA ILE A 129 13.48 2.68 -8.73
C ILE A 129 13.05 1.45 -9.53
N GLN A 130 12.95 0.31 -8.88
CA GLN A 130 12.66 -0.97 -9.48
C GLN A 130 11.18 -1.33 -9.35
N GLN A 131 10.54 -1.64 -10.48
CA GLN A 131 9.16 -2.14 -10.59
C GLN A 131 9.13 -3.47 -11.35
N ASP A 132 7.98 -4.17 -11.32
CA ASP A 132 7.77 -5.37 -12.12
C ASP A 132 7.41 -5.03 -13.59
N ASN A 133 6.99 -6.03 -14.39
CA ASN A 133 6.63 -5.83 -15.80
C ASN A 133 5.10 -5.72 -16.05
N ALA A 134 4.30 -5.38 -15.04
CA ALA A 134 2.87 -5.19 -15.17
C ALA A 134 2.52 -4.07 -16.16
N ARG A 135 1.41 -4.24 -16.87
CA ARG A 135 0.99 -3.32 -17.95
C ARG A 135 0.76 -1.88 -17.48
N ILE A 136 0.38 -1.72 -16.22
CA ILE A 136 0.11 -0.42 -15.60
C ILE A 136 1.40 0.33 -15.23
N HIS A 137 2.56 -0.30 -15.28
CA HIS A 137 3.80 0.39 -14.95
C HIS A 137 4.23 1.38 -16.03
N VAL A 138 4.96 2.38 -15.56
CA VAL A 138 5.48 3.48 -16.35
C VAL A 138 6.71 3.00 -17.13
N ASN A 139 6.90 3.47 -18.37
CA ASN A 139 8.08 3.10 -19.12
C ASN A 139 9.34 3.70 -18.46
N SER A 140 10.46 2.97 -18.43
CA SER A 140 11.75 3.48 -17.94
C SER A 140 12.20 4.79 -18.60
N ASN A 141 11.76 5.03 -19.84
CA ASN A 141 12.06 6.24 -20.61
C ASN A 141 10.89 7.25 -20.65
N ASP A 142 9.94 7.18 -19.71
CA ASP A 142 8.84 8.13 -19.63
C ASP A 142 9.36 9.56 -19.38
N ALA A 143 8.97 10.48 -20.26
CA ALA A 143 9.49 11.85 -20.27
C ALA A 143 9.07 12.66 -19.04
N ASP A 144 7.84 12.47 -18.54
CA ASP A 144 7.34 13.21 -17.37
C ASP A 144 8.06 12.74 -16.12
N PHE A 145 8.29 11.43 -15.99
CA PHE A 145 9.08 10.87 -14.89
C PHE A 145 10.52 11.36 -14.93
N GLN A 146 11.19 11.32 -16.09
CA GLN A 146 12.57 11.79 -16.23
C GLN A 146 12.71 13.28 -15.91
N LEU A 147 11.73 14.09 -16.34
CA LEU A 147 11.69 15.51 -16.04
C LEU A 147 11.57 15.73 -14.53
N ALA A 148 10.62 15.07 -13.87
CA ALA A 148 10.44 15.18 -12.42
C ALA A 148 11.68 14.71 -11.63
N ALA A 149 12.28 13.59 -12.05
CA ALA A 149 13.52 13.10 -11.46
C ALA A 149 14.65 14.14 -11.60
N SER A 150 14.83 14.74 -12.78
CA SER A 150 15.86 15.76 -13.00
C SER A 150 15.65 17.01 -12.13
N GLN A 151 14.40 17.43 -11.92
CA GLN A 151 14.04 18.58 -11.08
C GLN A 151 14.18 18.29 -9.59
N SER A 152 14.20 17.01 -9.19
CA SER A 152 14.38 16.61 -7.80
C SER A 152 15.79 16.92 -7.28
N GLY A 153 16.79 17.04 -8.17
CA GLY A 153 18.20 17.17 -7.81
C GLY A 153 18.89 15.84 -7.47
N LEU A 154 18.21 14.71 -7.71
CA LEU A 154 18.74 13.35 -7.59
C LEU A 154 18.73 12.64 -8.96
N ASP A 155 19.77 11.88 -9.30
CA ASP A 155 19.75 11.00 -10.49
C ASP A 155 18.93 9.74 -10.17
N SER A 156 17.61 9.84 -10.35
CA SER A 156 16.67 8.74 -10.15
C SER A 156 16.22 8.14 -11.48
N ARG A 157 16.31 6.82 -11.61
CA ARG A 157 15.98 6.08 -12.85
C ARG A 157 15.03 4.95 -12.57
N LEU A 158 13.99 4.85 -13.41
CA LEU A 158 13.02 3.76 -13.32
C LEU A 158 13.54 2.54 -14.09
N VAL A 159 13.55 1.37 -13.45
CA VAL A 159 14.02 0.11 -14.04
C VAL A 159 12.98 -0.99 -13.84
N CYS A 160 12.77 -1.82 -14.86
CA CYS A 160 11.91 -2.99 -14.75
C CYS A 160 12.72 -4.22 -14.33
N GLN A 161 12.07 -5.14 -13.63
CA GLN A 161 12.62 -6.46 -13.35
C GLN A 161 12.91 -7.25 -14.64
N PRO A 162 13.90 -8.14 -14.62
CA PRO A 162 14.02 -9.15 -15.67
C PRO A 162 12.72 -9.99 -15.76
N PRO A 163 12.29 -10.40 -16.97
CA PRO A 163 11.11 -11.24 -17.12
C PRO A 163 11.20 -12.53 -16.30
N ASN A 164 10.06 -12.98 -15.75
CA ASN A 164 9.94 -14.23 -14.97
C ASN A 164 10.89 -14.33 -13.76
N SER A 165 11.19 -13.21 -13.09
CA SER A 165 12.05 -13.17 -11.91
C SER A 165 11.28 -12.78 -10.63
N PRO A 166 10.30 -13.60 -10.19
CA PRO A 166 9.51 -13.30 -8.99
C PRO A 166 10.37 -13.30 -7.72
N ASP A 167 11.53 -13.97 -7.75
CA ASP A 167 12.55 -13.98 -6.71
C ASP A 167 13.23 -12.60 -6.51
N LEU A 168 13.06 -11.67 -7.45
CA LEU A 168 13.61 -10.31 -7.37
C LEU A 168 12.59 -9.28 -6.84
N ASN A 169 11.35 -9.67 -6.53
CA ASN A 169 10.37 -8.81 -5.89
C ASN A 169 10.44 -8.96 -4.36
N ILE A 170 11.38 -8.25 -3.74
CA ILE A 170 11.56 -8.28 -2.27
C ILE A 170 10.31 -7.82 -1.50
N LEU A 171 9.50 -6.93 -2.09
CA LEU A 171 8.28 -6.43 -1.47
C LEU A 171 7.26 -7.55 -1.34
N ASP A 172 7.01 -8.30 -2.41
CA ASP A 172 6.10 -9.44 -2.36
C ASP A 172 6.66 -10.59 -1.53
N LEU A 173 7.95 -10.93 -1.66
CA LEU A 173 8.52 -12.08 -0.95
C LEU A 173 8.49 -11.95 0.57
N GLY A 174 8.55 -10.73 1.10
CA GLY A 174 8.62 -10.48 2.53
C GLY A 174 7.59 -9.47 3.01
N PHE A 175 7.85 -8.20 2.74
CA PHE A 175 7.20 -7.08 3.42
C PHE A 175 5.68 -7.06 3.24
N LEU A 176 5.21 -7.08 2.00
CA LEU A 176 3.79 -7.00 1.70
C LEU A 176 3.01 -8.24 2.14
N ASN A 177 3.62 -9.42 2.05
CA ASN A 177 3.01 -10.65 2.55
C ASN A 177 2.91 -10.65 4.08
N ALA A 178 3.91 -10.12 4.79
CA ALA A 178 3.88 -9.96 6.24
C ALA A 178 2.76 -9.00 6.67
N ILE A 179 2.67 -7.83 6.04
CA ILE A 179 1.65 -6.83 6.34
C ILE A 179 0.25 -7.35 6.04
N GLN A 180 0.06 -8.07 4.93
CA GLN A 180 -1.20 -8.71 4.62
C GLN A 180 -1.58 -9.78 5.66
N SER A 181 -0.60 -10.53 6.19
CA SER A 181 -0.85 -11.51 7.26
C SER A 181 -1.27 -10.84 8.56
N LEU A 182 -0.61 -9.73 8.94
CA LEU A 182 -0.97 -8.92 10.11
C LEU A 182 -2.35 -8.28 9.96
N GLN A 183 -2.64 -7.70 8.79
CA GLN A 183 -3.94 -7.12 8.50
C GLN A 183 -5.07 -8.15 8.64
N HIS A 184 -4.85 -9.40 8.23
CA HIS A 184 -5.83 -10.46 8.44
C HIS A 184 -6.01 -10.89 9.90
N LYS A 185 -5.06 -10.62 10.79
CA LYS A 185 -5.23 -10.83 12.24
C LYS A 185 -6.04 -9.71 12.88
N GLU A 186 -5.84 -8.48 12.42
CA GLU A 186 -6.54 -7.29 12.93
C GLU A 186 -7.95 -7.12 12.33
N SER A 187 -8.16 -7.57 11.09
CA SER A 187 -9.42 -7.41 10.38
C SER A 187 -10.48 -8.39 10.84
N PRO A 188 -11.70 -7.89 11.05
CA PRO A 188 -12.17 -7.54 12.38
C PRO A 188 -12.01 -8.72 13.35
N SER A 189 -11.28 -8.46 14.44
CA SER A 189 -11.35 -9.26 15.65
C SER A 189 -12.69 -9.00 16.37
N TYR A 190 -13.31 -10.07 16.86
CA TYR A 190 -14.55 -10.01 17.61
C TYR A 190 -14.33 -9.27 18.93
N ASP A 191 -15.01 -8.14 19.13
CA ASP A 191 -15.28 -7.63 20.47
C ASP A 191 -16.63 -8.16 20.95
N TRP A 192 -16.59 -9.04 21.96
CA TRP A 192 -17.74 -9.73 22.53
C TRP A 192 -18.60 -8.84 23.44
N LYS A 193 -18.21 -7.57 23.69
CA LYS A 193 -18.84 -6.75 24.75
C LYS A 193 -19.86 -5.69 24.34
N GLU A 194 -20.16 -5.46 23.07
CA GLU A 194 -21.20 -4.49 22.71
C GLU A 194 -22.28 -5.05 21.79
N ARG A 195 -23.29 -5.69 22.40
CA ARG A 195 -24.53 -6.19 21.74
C ARG A 195 -25.44 -5.07 21.21
N ASN A 196 -24.96 -3.88 20.86
CA ASN A 196 -25.83 -2.78 20.39
C ASN A 196 -25.14 -1.73 19.48
N LEU A 197 -24.16 -2.11 18.65
CA LEU A 197 -23.69 -1.21 17.58
C LEU A 197 -24.20 -1.64 16.19
N PRO A 198 -24.84 -0.73 15.42
CA PRO A 198 -25.34 -1.04 14.09
C PRO A 198 -24.19 -0.94 13.07
N THR A 199 -23.33 -1.95 12.96
CA THR A 199 -22.18 -1.96 12.06
C THR A 199 -22.51 -2.59 10.69
N GLN A 200 -22.95 -1.77 9.75
CA GLN A 200 -22.54 -1.92 8.36
C GLN A 200 -21.38 -0.94 8.27
N ILE A 201 -20.16 -1.41 8.47
CA ILE A 201 -18.98 -0.59 8.28
C ILE A 201 -18.92 -0.26 6.78
N SER A 202 -18.90 1.01 6.39
CA SER A 202 -18.45 1.36 5.04
C SER A 202 -16.98 1.00 5.00
N CYS A 203 -16.65 -0.04 4.23
CA CYS A 203 -15.47 -0.87 4.41
C CYS A 203 -14.12 -0.20 4.09
N ASP A 204 -14.09 1.03 3.59
CA ASP A 204 -12.89 1.61 2.99
C ASP A 204 -11.97 2.33 4.01
N PRO A 205 -12.46 3.12 4.98
CA PRO A 205 -11.58 3.81 5.94
C PRO A 205 -10.86 2.87 6.91
N GLN A 206 -11.48 1.74 7.28
CA GLN A 206 -10.87 0.79 8.22
C GLN A 206 -9.69 0.03 7.62
N ILE A 207 -9.77 -0.40 6.36
CA ILE A 207 -8.63 -1.04 5.68
C ILE A 207 -7.46 -0.06 5.62
N ILE A 208 -7.76 1.21 5.29
CA ILE A 208 -6.75 2.26 5.22
C ILE A 208 -6.10 2.49 6.59
N SER A 209 -6.90 2.63 7.66
CA SER A 209 -6.37 2.82 9.03
C SER A 209 -5.48 1.66 9.45
N ILE A 210 -5.98 0.43 9.35
CA ILE A 210 -5.24 -0.78 9.77
C ILE A 210 -3.93 -0.91 8.99
N VAL A 211 -3.99 -0.77 7.66
CA VAL A 211 -2.80 -0.90 6.83
C VAL A 211 -1.80 0.23 7.11
N MET A 212 -2.26 1.46 7.31
CA MET A 212 -1.38 2.58 7.67
C MET A 212 -0.77 2.43 9.07
N GLU A 213 -1.52 1.94 10.05
CA GLU A 213 -1.03 1.64 11.41
C GLU A 213 0.01 0.51 11.41
N LEU A 214 -0.19 -0.53 10.60
CA LEU A 214 0.77 -1.63 10.47
C LEU A 214 2.05 -1.24 9.72
N LEU A 215 2.03 -0.12 8.99
CA LEU A 215 3.13 0.34 8.13
C LEU A 215 3.92 1.52 8.71
N GLY A 216 3.29 2.34 9.57
CA GLY A 216 3.95 3.41 10.35
C GLY A 216 4.98 2.85 11.32
#